data_AF-A0A367ILC7-F1
#
_entry.id   AF-A0A367ILC7-F1
#
_cell.length_a   1.000
_cell.length_b   1.000
_cell.length_c   1.000
_cell.angle_alpha   90.00
_cell.angle_beta   90.00
_cell.angle_gamma   90.00
#
_symmetry.space_group_name_H-M   'P 1'
#
loop_
_entity.id
_entity.type
_entity.pdbx_description
1 polymer ?
#
loop_
_entity_poly.entity_id
_entity_poly.type
_entity_poly.pdbx_seq_one_letter_code
_entity_poly.pdbx_strand_id
1 'polypeptide(L)'
;DQLDAKIKELKEKIKRNERMRDKAYQLRPLLTDKNALSQCENEIKECQKSIDYFTEELLKIESRKDSDTTETDASSHTTHHTSTSNPSVEHPTVKKYSTLDLLTTETLYNKSKVSLKLHELEYKLDVENKVLAGIKTMADVMDKDPSLSDRRRRLELQGQMYESIEKLNL
;
A
#
# COMPACT_ATOMS: atom_id res chain seq x y z
N ASP A 1 0.32 -18.64 26.79
CA ASP A 1 1.61 -18.76 26.06
C ASP A 1 1.73 -17.74 24.93
N GLN A 2 2.34 -16.59 25.21
CA GLN A 2 2.55 -15.53 24.20
C GLN A 2 3.56 -15.96 23.11
N LEU A 3 4.52 -16.83 23.46
CA LEU A 3 5.49 -17.39 22.53
C LEU A 3 4.83 -18.33 21.51
N ASP A 4 3.94 -19.22 21.94
CA ASP A 4 3.25 -20.14 21.04
C ASP A 4 2.29 -19.41 20.09
N ALA A 5 1.65 -18.33 20.55
CA ALA A 5 0.85 -17.45 19.68
C ALA A 5 1.72 -16.80 18.58
N LYS A 6 2.92 -16.34 18.93
CA LYS A 6 3.87 -15.73 17.98
C LYS A 6 4.43 -16.75 16.99
N ILE A 7 4.74 -17.97 17.43
CA ILE A 7 5.17 -19.08 16.56
C ILE A 7 4.06 -19.41 15.57
N LYS A 8 2.80 -19.51 16.03
CA LYS A 8 1.65 -19.77 15.15
C LYS A 8 1.50 -18.68 14.09
N GLU A 9 1.61 -17.42 14.48
CA GLU A 9 1.53 -16.28 13.56
C GLU A 9 2.63 -16.31 12.48
N LEU A 10 3.88 -16.61 12.86
CA LEU A 10 4.99 -16.74 11.92
C LEU A 10 4.79 -17.90 10.94
N LYS A 11 4.31 -19.07 11.42
CA LYS A 11 3.97 -20.22 10.57
C LYS A 11 2.87 -19.86 9.57
N GLU A 12 1.85 -19.12 9.98
CA GLU A 12 0.81 -18.64 9.06
C GLU A 12 1.33 -17.62 8.04
N LYS A 13 2.26 -16.74 8.44
CA LYS A 13 2.93 -15.79 7.54
C LYS A 13 3.79 -16.47 6.49
N ILE A 14 4.56 -17.49 6.87
CA ILE A 14 5.33 -18.33 5.95
C ILE A 14 4.39 -19.00 4.94
N LYS A 15 3.37 -19.73 5.43
CA LYS A 15 2.41 -20.45 4.58
C LYS A 15 1.65 -19.55 3.60
N ARG A 16 1.44 -18.28 3.96
CA ARG A 16 0.82 -17.29 3.06
C ARG A 16 1.79 -16.86 1.97
N ASN A 17 3.04 -16.55 2.31
CA ASN A 17 4.06 -16.16 1.35
C ASN A 17 4.45 -17.30 0.40
N GLU A 18 4.49 -18.54 0.88
CA GLU A 18 4.66 -19.73 0.02
C GLU A 18 3.54 -19.83 -1.01
N ARG A 19 2.28 -19.72 -0.59
CA ARG A 19 1.14 -19.76 -1.50
C ARG A 19 1.16 -18.63 -2.54
N MET A 20 1.61 -17.43 -2.17
CA MET A 20 1.74 -16.32 -3.12
C MET A 20 2.87 -16.57 -4.11
N ARG A 21 4.05 -16.97 -3.63
CA ARG A 21 5.20 -17.35 -4.44
C ARG A 21 4.85 -18.44 -5.45
N ASP A 22 4.15 -19.49 -5.01
CA ASP A 22 3.81 -20.64 -5.86
C ASP A 22 2.81 -20.23 -6.96
N LYS A 23 1.84 -19.36 -6.65
CA LYS A 23 0.94 -18.77 -7.64
C LYS A 23 1.71 -17.89 -8.64
N ALA A 24 2.65 -17.08 -8.17
CA ALA A 24 3.48 -16.25 -9.05
C ALA A 24 4.36 -17.12 -9.96
N TYR A 25 4.90 -18.24 -9.47
CA TYR A 25 5.60 -19.22 -10.32
C TYR A 25 4.72 -19.83 -11.40
N GLN A 26 3.46 -20.15 -11.10
CA GLN A 26 2.49 -20.64 -12.09
C GLN A 26 2.11 -19.57 -13.11
N LEU A 27 2.05 -18.30 -12.68
CA LEU A 27 1.69 -17.18 -13.53
C LEU A 27 2.84 -16.81 -14.50
N ARG A 28 4.08 -16.85 -14.03
CA ARG A 28 5.29 -16.48 -14.80
C ARG A 28 5.32 -17.01 -16.24
N PRO A 29 5.12 -18.31 -16.54
CA PRO A 29 5.15 -18.82 -17.92
C PRO A 29 3.96 -18.39 -18.78
N LEU A 30 2.87 -17.93 -18.17
CA LEU A 30 1.67 -17.45 -18.87
C LEU A 30 1.79 -15.98 -19.27
N LEU A 31 2.74 -15.24 -18.70
CA LEU A 31 2.95 -13.83 -18.97
C LEU A 31 3.82 -13.66 -20.22
N THR A 32 3.33 -12.86 -21.17
CA THR A 32 4.06 -12.50 -22.40
C THR A 32 4.63 -11.08 -22.33
N ASP A 33 3.94 -10.18 -21.60
CA ASP A 33 4.37 -8.79 -21.47
C ASP A 33 5.59 -8.64 -20.55
N LYS A 34 6.56 -7.82 -20.97
CA LYS A 34 7.83 -7.63 -20.27
C LYS A 34 7.65 -6.94 -18.91
N ASN A 35 6.70 -6.01 -18.81
CA ASN A 35 6.44 -5.31 -17.54
C ASN A 35 5.74 -6.24 -16.56
N ALA A 36 4.75 -7.01 -17.02
CA ALA A 36 4.07 -8.03 -16.21
C ALA A 36 5.06 -9.12 -15.72
N LEU A 37 5.97 -9.58 -16.59
CA LEU A 37 7.02 -10.52 -16.22
C LEU A 37 7.94 -9.94 -15.14
N SER A 38 8.40 -8.70 -15.29
CA SER A 38 9.24 -8.02 -14.29
C SER A 38 8.53 -7.88 -12.94
N GLN A 39 7.24 -7.54 -12.93
CA GLN A 39 6.43 -7.50 -11.70
C GLN A 39 6.33 -8.87 -11.04
N CYS A 40 6.02 -9.91 -11.83
CA CYS A 40 5.93 -11.28 -11.35
C CYS A 40 7.27 -11.77 -10.77
N GLU A 41 8.40 -11.45 -11.41
CA GLU A 41 9.73 -11.81 -10.92
C GLU A 41 10.10 -11.07 -9.64
N ASN A 42 9.70 -9.81 -9.51
CA ASN A 42 9.89 -9.05 -8.27
C ASN A 42 9.04 -9.61 -7.12
N GLU A 43 7.79 -9.97 -7.39
CA GLU A 43 6.90 -10.57 -6.39
C GLU A 43 7.43 -11.91 -5.88
N ILE A 44 8.00 -12.74 -6.77
CA ILE A 44 8.68 -13.99 -6.39
C ILE A 44 9.85 -13.70 -5.45
N LYS A 45 10.73 -12.75 -5.80
CA LYS A 45 11.90 -12.38 -4.98
C LYS A 45 11.50 -11.84 -3.61
N GLU A 46 10.47 -11.00 -3.55
CA GLU A 46 9.97 -10.43 -2.30
C GLU A 46 9.35 -11.50 -1.40
N CYS A 47 8.58 -12.44 -1.98
CA CYS A 47 8.04 -13.57 -1.24
C CYS A 47 9.15 -14.49 -0.70
N GLN A 48 10.19 -14.77 -1.49
CA GLN A 48 11.35 -15.55 -1.05
C GLN A 48 12.05 -14.90 0.14
N LYS A 49 12.40 -13.61 0.01
CA LYS A 49 13.02 -12.84 1.11
C LYS A 49 12.16 -12.84 2.38
N SER A 50 10.84 -12.75 2.22
CA SER A 50 9.90 -12.78 3.34
C SER A 50 9.84 -14.16 4.01
N ILE A 51 9.86 -15.24 3.22
CA ILE A 51 9.92 -16.61 3.73
C ILE A 51 11.21 -16.80 4.54
N ASP A 52 12.36 -16.50 3.95
CA ASP A 52 13.67 -16.66 4.59
C ASP A 52 13.73 -15.93 5.94
N TYR A 53 13.27 -14.67 5.96
CA TYR A 53 13.19 -13.85 7.16
C TYR A 53 12.29 -14.48 8.24
N PHE A 54 11.06 -14.88 7.89
CA PHE A 54 10.16 -15.47 8.87
C PHE A 54 10.63 -16.84 9.35
N THR A 55 11.30 -17.63 8.50
CA THR A 55 11.90 -18.91 8.89
C THR A 55 13.04 -18.72 9.88
N GLU A 56 13.88 -17.70 9.68
CA GLU A 56 14.97 -17.37 10.61
C GLU A 56 14.42 -16.88 11.97
N GLU A 57 13.41 -16.01 11.96
CA GLU A 57 12.77 -15.53 13.18
C GLU A 57 12.05 -16.66 13.94
N LEU A 58 11.46 -17.61 13.23
CA LEU A 58 10.83 -18.80 13.82
C LEU A 58 11.88 -19.69 14.49
N LEU A 59 13.00 -19.96 13.81
CA LEU A 59 14.12 -20.73 14.36
C LEU A 59 14.66 -20.08 15.64
N LYS A 60 14.85 -18.76 15.64
CA LYS A 60 15.32 -18.00 16.80
C LYS A 60 14.38 -18.08 18.01
N ILE A 61 13.07 -18.07 17.78
CA ILE A 61 12.07 -18.17 18.85
C ILE A 61 11.99 -19.62 19.38
N GLU A 62 12.08 -20.62 18.51
CA GLU A 62 12.12 -22.03 18.92
C GLU A 62 13.40 -22.32 19.74
N SER A 63 14.58 -21.79 19.37
CA SER A 63 15.80 -21.93 20.18
C SER A 63 15.72 -21.25 21.56
N ARG A 64 14.97 -20.16 21.68
CA ARG A 64 14.71 -19.49 22.97
C ARG A 64 13.73 -20.28 23.84
N LYS A 65 12.79 -21.01 23.23
CA LYS A 65 11.85 -21.87 23.93
C LYS A 65 12.54 -23.05 24.63
N ASP A 66 13.61 -23.58 24.04
CA ASP A 66 14.41 -24.66 24.63
C ASP A 66 15.38 -24.17 25.73
N SER A 67 15.62 -22.86 25.83
CA SER A 67 16.55 -22.27 26.80
C SER A 67 15.88 -21.76 28.09
N ASP A 68 14.54 -21.73 28.15
CA ASP A 68 13.75 -21.07 29.21
C ASP A 68 13.14 -22.07 30.22
N THR A 69 13.72 -23.27 30.36
CA THR A 69 13.29 -24.27 31.36
C THR A 69 14.04 -24.18 32.70
N THR A 70 14.85 -23.15 32.94
CA THR A 70 15.50 -22.93 34.24
C THR A 70 15.40 -21.47 34.69
N GLU A 71 14.60 -21.30 35.73
CA GLU A 71 14.64 -20.28 36.79
C GLU A 71 13.72 -19.05 36.69
N THR A 72 12.93 -18.97 37.76
CA THR A 72 11.95 -17.98 38.19
C THR A 72 12.56 -16.70 38.76
N ASP A 73 11.81 -15.61 38.57
CA ASP A 73 11.52 -14.52 39.52
C ASP A 73 12.13 -13.12 39.29
N ALA A 74 11.33 -12.12 39.69
CA ALA A 74 11.59 -10.69 39.92
C ALA A 74 11.36 -9.65 38.80
N SER A 75 10.13 -9.09 38.81
CA SER A 75 9.78 -7.69 39.10
C SER A 75 10.30 -6.50 38.24
N SER A 76 9.32 -5.80 37.65
CA SER A 76 9.02 -4.36 37.79
C SER A 76 9.82 -3.23 37.07
N HIS A 77 9.00 -2.29 36.58
CA HIS A 77 9.17 -0.82 36.46
C HIS A 77 9.81 -0.15 35.22
N THR A 78 8.94 0.60 34.53
CA THR A 78 9.02 2.01 34.06
C THR A 78 10.35 2.56 33.53
N THR A 79 10.32 3.20 32.34
CA THR A 79 10.55 4.65 32.15
C THR A 79 10.79 5.00 30.66
N HIS A 80 10.26 6.17 30.28
CA HIS A 80 10.37 6.89 29.02
C HIS A 80 11.82 7.03 28.48
N HIS A 81 12.00 7.02 27.16
CA HIS A 81 13.26 7.43 26.53
C HIS A 81 13.06 8.65 25.62
N THR A 82 13.57 9.78 26.11
CA THR A 82 14.12 10.87 25.30
C THR A 82 15.49 10.48 24.75
N SER A 83 15.85 11.09 23.62
CA SER A 83 17.01 10.90 22.75
C SER A 83 18.40 10.86 23.44
N THR A 84 19.38 10.23 22.76
CA THR A 84 20.77 10.74 22.47
C THR A 84 21.89 9.68 22.63
N SER A 85 22.60 9.48 21.51
CA SER A 85 23.97 8.96 21.26
C SER A 85 24.55 7.77 22.07
N ASN A 86 24.77 6.64 21.39
CA ASN A 86 26.04 5.90 21.44
C ASN A 86 26.16 4.88 20.26
N PRO A 87 27.34 4.70 19.64
CA PRO A 87 27.54 3.73 18.56
C PRO A 87 28.05 2.41 19.14
N SER A 88 27.18 1.41 19.30
CA SER A 88 27.62 0.03 19.55
C SER A 88 26.51 -0.99 19.36
N VAL A 89 26.82 -1.97 18.51
CA VAL A 89 26.17 -3.28 18.35
C VAL A 89 24.77 -3.25 17.72
N GLU A 90 24.75 -3.36 16.39
CA GLU A 90 23.54 -3.47 15.57
C GLU A 90 22.80 -4.79 15.83
N HIS A 91 21.77 -4.72 16.67
CA HIS A 91 20.66 -5.67 16.64
C HIS A 91 19.59 -5.14 15.66
N PRO A 92 19.08 -5.95 14.71
CA PRO A 92 17.98 -5.53 13.87
C PRO A 92 16.69 -5.65 14.69
N THR A 93 16.40 -4.61 15.48
CA THR A 93 15.04 -4.39 15.95
C THR A 93 14.17 -4.21 14.72
N VAL A 94 13.10 -4.99 14.61
CA VAL A 94 12.12 -4.86 13.53
C VAL A 94 11.48 -3.49 13.65
N LYS A 95 12.08 -2.49 13.00
CA LYS A 95 11.58 -1.12 12.99
C LYS A 95 10.21 -1.18 12.33
N LYS A 96 9.16 -1.00 13.12
CA LYS A 96 7.81 -0.79 12.59
C LYS A 96 7.82 0.58 11.93
N TYR A 97 7.97 0.59 10.61
CA TYR A 97 7.93 1.81 9.82
C TYR A 97 6.51 2.40 9.87
N SER A 98 6.43 3.70 10.10
CA SER A 98 5.18 4.45 9.99
C SER A 98 4.72 4.49 8.54
N THR A 99 3.43 4.76 8.32
CA THR A 99 2.91 5.08 6.99
C THR A 99 3.74 6.18 6.33
N LEU A 100 4.13 7.21 7.09
CA LEU A 100 4.96 8.30 6.58
C LEU A 100 6.33 7.80 6.07
N ASP A 101 6.99 6.93 6.85
CA ASP A 101 8.28 6.35 6.46
C ASP A 101 8.14 5.55 5.16
N LEU A 102 7.08 4.76 5.05
CA LEU A 102 6.79 3.99 3.84
C LEU A 102 6.58 4.88 2.61
N LEU A 103 6.00 6.07 2.79
CA LEU A 103 5.82 7.05 1.71
C LEU A 103 7.11 7.80 1.34
N THR A 104 8.00 8.07 2.30
CA THR A 104 9.21 8.88 2.06
C THR A 104 10.42 8.04 1.66
N THR A 105 10.39 6.72 1.90
CA THR A 105 11.50 5.83 1.51
C THR A 105 11.81 5.91 0.01
N GLU A 106 13.09 5.81 -0.37
CA GLU A 106 13.54 5.87 -1.77
C GLU A 106 13.13 4.65 -2.62
N THR A 107 12.52 3.62 -2.00
CA THR A 107 12.01 2.45 -2.72
C THR A 107 10.93 2.88 -3.73
N LEU A 108 11.15 2.53 -5.01
CA LEU A 108 10.36 3.02 -6.13
C LEU A 108 8.90 2.51 -6.11
N TYR A 109 8.66 1.33 -5.55
CA TYR A 109 7.34 0.70 -5.48
C TYR A 109 7.05 0.22 -4.07
N ASN A 110 6.03 0.80 -3.44
CA ASN A 110 5.58 0.49 -2.08
C ASN A 110 4.04 0.52 -2.04
N LYS A 111 3.41 -0.42 -1.32
CA LYS A 111 1.95 -0.49 -1.15
C LYS A 111 1.34 0.82 -0.67
N SER A 112 1.97 1.51 0.28
CA SER A 112 1.49 2.80 0.80
C SER A 112 1.54 3.90 -0.27
N LYS A 113 2.58 3.91 -1.12
CA LYS A 113 2.69 4.85 -2.25
C LYS A 113 1.66 4.56 -3.33
N VAL A 114 1.46 3.28 -3.68
CA VAL A 114 0.43 2.87 -4.64
C VAL A 114 -0.96 3.26 -4.14
N SER A 115 -1.26 3.00 -2.86
CA SER A 115 -2.51 3.39 -2.23
C SER A 115 -2.73 4.90 -2.24
N LEU A 116 -1.69 5.69 -1.93
CA LEU A 116 -1.77 7.15 -2.05
C LEU A 116 -2.08 7.55 -3.50
N LYS A 117 -1.38 6.96 -4.47
CA LYS A 117 -1.56 7.32 -5.87
C LYS A 117 -2.94 6.96 -6.41
N LEU A 118 -3.49 5.81 -6.01
CA LEU A 118 -4.87 5.43 -6.29
C LEU A 118 -5.85 6.44 -5.71
N HIS A 119 -5.67 6.84 -4.45
CA HIS A 119 -6.56 7.82 -3.83
C HIS A 119 -6.48 9.20 -4.49
N GLU A 120 -5.28 9.64 -4.90
CA GLU A 120 -5.10 10.87 -5.69
C GLU A 120 -5.87 10.80 -7.03
N LEU A 121 -5.86 9.64 -7.70
CA LEU A 121 -6.59 9.44 -8.96
C LEU A 121 -8.10 9.42 -8.74
N GLU A 122 -8.57 8.69 -7.73
CA GLU A 122 -9.99 8.68 -7.33
C GLU A 122 -10.49 10.09 -7.01
N TYR A 123 -9.71 10.87 -6.26
CA TYR A 123 -10.04 12.25 -5.93
C TYR A 123 -10.16 13.11 -7.20
N LYS A 124 -9.19 13.04 -8.11
CA LYS A 124 -9.24 13.78 -9.38
C LYS A 124 -10.46 13.39 -10.21
N LEU A 125 -10.76 12.09 -10.28
CA LEU A 125 -11.91 11.56 -11.00
C LEU A 125 -13.23 12.06 -10.39
N ASP A 126 -13.37 12.07 -9.06
CA ASP A 126 -14.56 12.59 -8.38
C ASP A 126 -14.74 14.10 -8.63
N VAL A 127 -13.65 14.87 -8.57
CA VAL A 127 -13.69 16.31 -8.88
C VAL A 127 -14.16 16.55 -10.31
N GLU A 128 -13.59 15.85 -11.30
CA GLU A 128 -13.96 16.03 -12.71
C GLU A 128 -15.44 15.64 -12.95
N ASN A 129 -15.90 14.55 -12.34
CA ASN A 129 -17.32 14.16 -12.40
C ASN A 129 -18.25 15.24 -11.83
N LYS A 130 -17.87 15.87 -10.70
CA LYS A 130 -18.63 16.96 -10.10
C LYS A 130 -18.64 18.21 -10.97
N VAL A 131 -17.51 18.55 -11.59
CA VAL A 131 -17.42 19.65 -12.56
C VAL A 131 -18.35 19.41 -13.74
N LEU A 132 -18.30 18.22 -14.34
CA LEU A 132 -19.20 17.84 -15.44
C LEU A 132 -20.67 17.91 -15.04
N ALA A 133 -21.02 17.41 -13.85
CA ALA A 133 -22.38 17.50 -13.32
C ALA A 133 -22.85 18.95 -13.16
N GLY A 134 -21.98 19.84 -12.65
CA GLY A 134 -22.25 21.27 -12.54
C GLY A 134 -22.48 21.93 -13.91
N ILE A 135 -21.63 21.62 -14.90
CA ILE A 135 -21.77 22.14 -16.27
C ILE A 135 -23.09 21.68 -16.89
N LYS A 136 -23.42 20.39 -16.78
CA LYS A 136 -24.70 19.84 -17.28
C LYS A 136 -25.90 20.55 -16.64
N THR A 137 -25.86 20.75 -15.32
CA THR A 137 -26.92 21.47 -14.60
C THR A 137 -27.07 22.92 -15.12
N MET A 138 -25.96 23.62 -15.39
CA MET A 138 -26.02 24.97 -15.97
C MET A 138 -26.57 24.98 -17.39
N ALA A 139 -26.22 23.98 -18.21
CA ALA A 139 -26.75 23.84 -19.56
C ALA A 139 -28.27 23.59 -19.53
N ASP A 140 -28.75 22.67 -18.67
CA ASP A 140 -30.18 22.36 -18.52
C ASP A 140 -31.00 23.59 -18.09
N VAL A 141 -30.47 24.42 -17.19
CA VAL A 141 -31.14 25.66 -16.76
C VAL A 141 -31.23 26.66 -17.92
N MET A 142 -30.17 26.78 -18.72
CA MET A 142 -30.15 27.68 -19.88
C MET A 142 -31.08 27.23 -21.01
N ASP A 143 -31.29 25.92 -21.17
CA ASP A 143 -32.23 25.38 -22.15
C ASP A 143 -33.69 25.56 -21.69
N LYS A 144 -33.94 25.52 -20.37
CA LYS A 144 -35.28 25.72 -19.79
C LYS A 144 -35.74 27.17 -19.77
N ASP A 145 -34.82 28.11 -19.61
CA ASP A 145 -35.13 29.55 -19.62
C ASP A 145 -34.37 30.26 -20.76
N PRO A 146 -34.98 30.38 -21.95
CA PRO A 146 -34.38 31.03 -23.10
C PRO A 146 -34.04 32.51 -22.86
N SER A 147 -34.69 33.16 -21.87
CA SER A 147 -34.43 34.57 -21.54
C SER A 147 -33.07 34.78 -20.86
N LEU A 148 -32.54 33.74 -20.22
CA LEU A 148 -31.19 33.68 -19.62
C LEU A 148 -30.12 33.17 -20.61
N SER A 149 -30.50 32.88 -21.86
CA SER A 149 -29.69 32.10 -22.81
C SER A 149 -28.85 32.96 -23.76
N ASP A 150 -27.75 33.52 -23.26
CA ASP A 150 -26.76 34.13 -24.16
C ASP A 150 -26.11 33.08 -25.08
N ARG A 151 -26.18 33.30 -26.40
CA ARG A 151 -25.63 32.37 -27.41
C ARG A 151 -24.14 32.09 -27.18
N ARG A 152 -23.39 33.11 -26.77
CA ARG A 152 -21.96 32.99 -26.44
C ARG A 152 -21.74 32.07 -25.24
N ARG A 153 -22.52 32.26 -24.17
CA ARG A 153 -22.40 31.48 -22.93
C ARG A 153 -22.76 30.00 -23.13
N ARG A 154 -23.73 29.70 -24.00
CA ARG A 154 -24.04 28.30 -24.39
C ARG A 154 -22.87 27.60 -25.09
N LEU A 155 -22.20 28.30 -26.01
CA LEU A 155 -21.02 27.74 -26.69
C LEU A 155 -19.87 27.49 -25.73
N GLU A 156 -19.65 28.39 -24.76
CA GLU A 156 -18.64 28.21 -23.72
C GLU A 156 -18.95 26.98 -22.84
N LEU A 157 -20.19 26.80 -22.37
CA LEU A 157 -20.59 25.62 -21.60
C LEU A 157 -20.46 24.33 -22.40
N GLN A 158 -20.84 24.35 -23.69
CA GLN A 158 -20.70 23.17 -24.55
C GLN A 158 -19.22 22.79 -24.75
N GLY A 159 -18.32 23.77 -24.89
CA GLY A 159 -16.88 23.55 -24.95
C GLY A 159 -16.34 22.94 -23.65
N GLN A 160 -16.71 23.51 -22.49
CA GLN A 160 -16.31 22.99 -21.18
C GLN A 160 -16.82 21.57 -20.94
N MET A 161 -18.05 21.27 -21.38
CA MET A 161 -18.62 19.93 -21.28
C MET A 161 -17.83 18.92 -22.11
N TYR A 162 -17.45 19.27 -23.34
CA TYR A 162 -16.66 18.40 -24.20
C TYR A 162 -15.27 18.14 -23.63
N GLU A 163 -14.58 19.18 -23.16
CA GLU A 163 -13.28 19.07 -22.51
C GLU A 163 -13.34 18.16 -21.28
N SER A 164 -14.37 18.31 -20.45
CA SER A 164 -14.55 17.49 -19.24
C SER A 164 -14.84 16.02 -19.56
N ILE A 165 -15.62 15.74 -20.61
CA ILE A 165 -15.86 14.37 -21.11
C ILE A 165 -14.56 13.75 -21.64
N GLU A 166 -13.75 14.52 -22.38
CA GLU A 166 -12.46 14.04 -22.87
C GLU A 166 -11.52 13.71 -21.71
N LYS A 167 -11.45 14.57 -20.68
CA LYS A 167 -10.67 14.31 -19.46
C LYS A 167 -11.08 13.04 -18.72
N LEU A 168 -12.36 12.68 -18.74
CA LEU A 168 -12.85 11.45 -18.10
C LEU A 168 -12.57 10.17 -18.92
N ASN A 169 -12.30 10.31 -20.22
CA ASN A 169 -12.05 9.19 -21.12
C ASN A 169 -10.55 8.88 -21.33
N LEU A 170 -9.66 9.74 -20.82
CA LEU A 170 -8.20 9.58 -20.84
C LEU A 170 -7.70 8.74 -19.65
#